data_AF-A0A8V0Z7W3-F1
#
_entry.id   AF-A0A8V0Z7W3-F1
#
_cell.length_a   1.000
_cell.length_b   1.000
_cell.length_c   1.000
_cell.angle_alpha   90.00
_cell.angle_beta   90.00
_cell.angle_gamma   90.00
#
_symmetry.space_group_name_H-M   'P 1'
#
loop_
_entity.id
_entity.type
_entity.pdbx_description
1 polymer ?
#
loop_
_entity_poly.entity_id
_entity_poly.type
_entity_poly.pdbx_seq_one_letter_code
_entity_poly.pdbx_strand_id
1 'polypeptide(L)'
;ITIGGGVLGQVMLIDTGASYSILNMIPGETGLFQTREIIEVTGPNGQKSSVPFTEPIPFEIGTAKGSEKFGKMEMKGKPGILAISTLTKMGVVVDLANQTLLCCPQSDVPIIPASHRVMSIKAPELLIHPEWEPRVRRVTEQFPQVWARNKLDCGRIDAVVVIKGPDPPPQQQPQYPIEAEEGLWDTVKTLLDQGVLVEQQSTSNAMVWPLRKADRKTWRLMVNYSILNQVTPLKASIVTKYPDVMEAIFRGSEWFSVLSLTSMSFAIPLHPESWHKFAFTLQGRQFTFTRLPPGFHSTPTICHTHVLKMWEKLSHKESVLSCAGDILIHTRTKEENLEVLAEVLEAIQKTGFRVSPTKAHSSERMLCGSGVQSRMRQLKP
;
A
#
# COMPACT_ATOMS: atom_id res chain seq x y z
N ILE A 1 -17.43 -27.86 6.73
CA ILE A 1 -17.50 -27.41 8.15
C ILE A 1 -18.85 -27.85 8.66
N THR A 2 -18.93 -28.44 9.86
CA THR A 2 -20.19 -28.81 10.51
C THR A 2 -20.51 -27.75 11.57
N ILE A 3 -21.74 -27.26 11.64
CA ILE A 3 -22.12 -26.16 12.54
C ILE A 3 -23.39 -26.55 13.29
N GLY A 4 -23.37 -26.46 14.63
CA GLY A 4 -24.51 -26.74 15.49
C GLY A 4 -24.85 -28.23 15.68
N GLY A 5 -23.91 -29.15 15.40
CA GLY A 5 -24.12 -30.59 15.58
C GLY A 5 -25.05 -31.27 14.57
N GLY A 6 -25.64 -30.51 13.63
CA GLY A 6 -26.36 -31.02 12.46
C GLY A 6 -25.45 -31.04 11.23
N VAL A 7 -25.60 -32.04 10.36
CA VAL A 7 -24.83 -32.18 9.11
C VAL A 7 -25.33 -31.17 8.08
N LEU A 8 -25.05 -29.89 8.32
CA LEU A 8 -25.08 -28.85 7.32
C LEU A 8 -23.67 -28.75 6.73
N GLY A 9 -23.39 -29.60 5.75
CA GLY A 9 -22.14 -29.56 5.01
C GLY A 9 -22.07 -28.30 4.14
N GLN A 10 -21.78 -27.16 4.74
CA GLN A 10 -21.57 -25.92 4.00
C GLN A 10 -20.10 -25.77 3.59
N VAL A 11 -19.92 -25.36 2.34
CA VAL A 11 -18.65 -24.85 1.81
C VAL A 11 -18.53 -23.40 2.25
N MET A 12 -17.44 -23.07 2.94
CA MET A 12 -17.15 -21.70 3.40
C MET A 12 -15.82 -21.23 2.84
N LEU A 13 -15.72 -19.93 2.62
CA LEU A 13 -14.51 -19.26 2.16
C LEU A 13 -13.64 -18.80 3.32
N ILE A 14 -12.37 -19.11 3.13
CA ILE A 14 -11.14 -18.55 3.72
C ILE A 14 -10.96 -17.02 3.70
N ASP A 15 -11.49 -16.18 4.60
CA ASP A 15 -11.21 -14.72 4.54
C ASP A 15 -10.38 -14.18 5.71
N THR A 16 -9.10 -13.89 5.43
CA THR A 16 -8.15 -13.30 6.38
C THR A 16 -8.32 -11.79 6.59
N GLY A 17 -9.16 -11.13 5.79
CA GLY A 17 -9.53 -9.71 5.90
C GLY A 17 -10.87 -9.47 6.60
N ALA A 18 -11.69 -10.50 6.77
CA ALA A 18 -12.96 -10.40 7.47
C ALA A 18 -12.77 -10.34 8.99
N SER A 19 -13.49 -9.43 9.64
CA SER A 19 -13.53 -9.33 11.11
C SER A 19 -14.54 -10.29 11.75
N TYR A 20 -15.56 -10.70 10.98
CA TYR A 20 -16.65 -11.55 11.43
C TYR A 20 -16.93 -12.68 10.45
N SER A 21 -17.24 -13.86 10.98
CA SER A 21 -17.66 -15.03 10.19
C SER A 21 -19.15 -14.91 9.83
N ILE A 22 -19.50 -15.27 8.59
CA ILE A 22 -20.85 -15.12 8.03
C ILE A 22 -21.34 -16.44 7.46
N LEU A 23 -22.55 -16.85 7.84
CA LEU A 23 -23.25 -18.00 7.26
C LEU A 23 -24.13 -17.56 6.11
N ASN A 24 -24.09 -18.34 5.03
CA ASN A 24 -25.06 -18.21 3.96
C ASN A 24 -26.33 -18.99 4.34
N MET A 25 -27.46 -18.31 4.39
CA MET A 25 -28.76 -18.94 4.64
C MET A 25 -29.39 -19.40 3.31
N ILE A 26 -29.79 -20.66 3.23
CA ILE A 26 -30.61 -21.17 2.12
C ILE A 26 -32.08 -20.84 2.44
N PRO A 27 -32.90 -20.39 1.45
CA PRO A 27 -34.33 -20.16 1.67
C PRO A 27 -35.02 -21.43 2.19
N GLY A 28 -35.60 -21.37 3.40
CA GLY A 28 -36.31 -22.48 4.05
C GLY A 28 -35.67 -23.02 5.34
N GLU A 29 -34.42 -22.67 5.65
CA GLU A 29 -33.71 -23.11 6.88
C GLU A 29 -33.84 -22.12 8.04
N THR A 30 -35.04 -21.62 8.31
CA THR A 30 -35.27 -20.53 9.28
C THR A 30 -35.17 -20.95 10.75
N GLY A 31 -35.05 -22.25 11.05
CA GLY A 31 -35.22 -22.77 12.41
C GLY A 31 -33.97 -23.06 13.24
N LEU A 32 -32.76 -23.11 12.66
CA LEU A 32 -31.63 -23.76 13.35
C LEU A 32 -30.87 -22.89 14.37
N PHE A 33 -30.94 -21.56 14.28
CA PHE A 33 -30.14 -20.68 15.15
C PHE A 33 -30.94 -19.44 15.60
N GLN A 34 -30.98 -19.15 16.90
CA GLN A 34 -31.60 -17.92 17.42
C GLN A 34 -30.64 -16.73 17.28
N THR A 35 -31.15 -15.57 16.85
CA THR A 35 -30.37 -14.31 16.73
C THR A 35 -30.76 -13.37 17.85
N ARG A 36 -29.77 -12.76 18.52
CA ARG A 36 -30.01 -11.83 19.64
C ARG A 36 -29.33 -10.47 19.48
N GLU A 37 -28.37 -10.38 18.57
CA GLU A 37 -27.55 -9.20 18.36
C GLU A 37 -27.59 -8.81 16.88
N ILE A 38 -27.59 -7.52 16.58
CA ILE A 38 -27.53 -7.01 15.21
C ILE A 38 -26.29 -6.13 15.11
N ILE A 39 -25.41 -6.45 14.17
CA ILE A 39 -24.14 -5.73 13.96
C ILE A 39 -24.17 -5.08 12.59
N GLU A 40 -23.77 -3.80 12.53
CA GLU A 40 -23.51 -3.15 11.24
C GLU A 40 -22.22 -3.71 10.63
N VAL A 41 -22.36 -4.47 9.56
CA VAL A 41 -21.24 -4.97 8.78
C VAL A 41 -21.08 -4.08 7.56
N THR A 42 -19.85 -3.65 7.30
CA THR A 42 -19.52 -2.92 6.08
C THR A 42 -19.02 -3.92 5.05
N GLY A 43 -19.77 -4.07 3.97
CA GLY A 43 -19.40 -4.94 2.86
C GLY A 43 -18.17 -4.44 2.09
N PRO A 44 -17.60 -5.26 1.20
CA PRO A 44 -16.44 -4.89 0.39
C PRO A 44 -16.67 -3.67 -0.51
N ASN A 45 -17.93 -3.35 -0.81
CA ASN A 45 -18.40 -2.19 -1.56
C ASN A 45 -18.67 -0.94 -0.69
N GLY A 46 -18.34 -0.98 0.60
CA GLY A 46 -18.62 0.11 1.54
C GLY A 46 -20.09 0.21 1.96
N GLN A 47 -20.96 -0.65 1.42
CA GLN A 47 -22.37 -0.70 1.79
C GLN A 47 -22.48 -1.25 3.21
N LYS A 48 -23.09 -0.46 4.09
CA LYS A 48 -23.45 -0.94 5.42
C LYS A 48 -24.67 -1.83 5.32
N SER A 49 -24.60 -2.99 5.95
CA SER A 49 -25.71 -3.92 6.07
C SER A 49 -25.85 -4.31 7.52
N SER A 50 -27.08 -4.29 8.00
CA SER A 50 -27.41 -4.72 9.35
C SER A 50 -27.52 -6.24 9.35
N VAL A 51 -26.55 -6.91 9.97
CA VAL A 51 -26.44 -8.37 9.94
C VAL A 51 -26.80 -8.91 11.33
N PRO A 52 -27.83 -9.75 11.45
CA PRO A 52 -28.16 -10.40 12.71
C PRO A 52 -27.15 -11.51 13.02
N PHE A 53 -26.65 -11.54 14.24
CA PHE A 53 -25.69 -12.51 14.75
C PHE A 53 -26.36 -13.55 15.65
N THR A 54 -25.84 -14.76 15.57
CA THR A 54 -26.19 -15.86 16.46
C THR A 54 -25.54 -15.70 17.83
N GLU A 55 -26.05 -16.43 18.82
CA GLU A 55 -25.22 -16.81 19.97
C GLU A 55 -24.00 -17.63 19.52
N PRO A 56 -22.95 -17.78 20.34
CA PRO A 56 -21.83 -18.66 20.02
C PRO A 56 -22.33 -20.09 19.75
N ILE A 57 -22.15 -20.56 18.51
CA ILE A 57 -22.58 -21.90 18.08
C ILE A 57 -21.34 -22.79 17.98
N PRO A 58 -21.41 -24.05 18.46
CA PRO A 58 -20.33 -25.00 18.26
C PRO A 58 -20.16 -25.32 16.78
N PHE A 59 -18.93 -25.33 16.28
CA PHE A 59 -18.59 -25.76 14.93
C PHE A 59 -17.45 -26.76 14.96
N GLU A 60 -17.38 -27.58 13.91
CA GLU A 60 -16.34 -28.59 13.69
C GLU A 60 -15.75 -28.46 12.27
N ILE A 61 -14.42 -28.38 12.17
CA ILE A 61 -13.67 -28.42 10.89
C ILE A 61 -12.67 -29.57 10.97
N GLY A 62 -12.96 -30.67 10.27
CA GLY A 62 -12.21 -31.91 10.49
C GLY A 62 -12.42 -32.39 11.93
N THR A 63 -11.35 -32.44 12.73
CA THR A 63 -11.39 -32.80 14.16
C THR A 63 -11.36 -31.59 15.10
N ALA A 64 -11.12 -30.37 14.59
CA ALA A 64 -11.06 -29.16 15.39
C ALA A 64 -12.48 -28.71 15.78
N LYS A 65 -12.69 -28.47 17.08
CA LYS A 65 -13.97 -28.01 17.63
C LYS A 65 -13.81 -26.62 18.23
N GLY A 66 -14.78 -25.75 18.00
CA GLY A 66 -14.81 -24.41 18.59
C GLY A 66 -16.23 -23.92 18.77
N SER A 67 -16.40 -22.74 19.36
CA SER A 67 -17.68 -22.04 19.42
C SER A 67 -17.49 -20.58 19.01
N GLU A 68 -18.33 -20.09 18.10
CA GLU A 68 -18.22 -18.73 17.58
C GLU A 68 -19.58 -18.16 17.20
N LYS A 69 -19.70 -16.83 17.27
CA LYS A 69 -20.87 -16.12 16.74
C LYS A 69 -20.77 -15.98 15.23
N PHE A 70 -21.86 -16.27 14.53
CA PHE A 70 -21.93 -16.12 13.08
C PHE A 70 -22.97 -15.06 12.70
N GLY A 71 -22.59 -14.18 11.77
CA GLY A 71 -23.54 -13.27 11.12
C GLY A 71 -24.36 -14.05 10.10
N LYS A 72 -25.67 -13.84 10.06
CA LYS A 72 -26.54 -14.45 9.05
C LYS A 72 -26.77 -13.50 7.90
N MET A 73 -26.38 -13.91 6.69
CA MET A 73 -26.61 -13.11 5.50
C MET A 73 -27.06 -14.00 4.34
N GLU A 74 -28.06 -13.55 3.59
CA GLU A 74 -28.48 -14.25 2.38
C GLU A 74 -27.51 -13.88 1.24
N MET A 75 -26.71 -14.85 0.82
CA MET A 75 -25.72 -14.68 -0.24
C MET A 75 -26.13 -15.54 -1.43
N LYS A 76 -26.87 -14.96 -2.38
CA LYS A 76 -27.42 -15.62 -3.59
C LYS A 76 -26.40 -16.57 -4.26
N GLY A 77 -26.46 -17.86 -3.94
CA GLY A 77 -25.59 -18.91 -4.48
C GLY A 77 -24.10 -18.83 -4.11
N LYS A 78 -23.69 -18.01 -3.13
CA LYS A 78 -22.27 -17.87 -2.73
C LYS A 78 -21.98 -18.61 -1.41
N PRO A 79 -20.79 -19.20 -1.23
CA PRO A 79 -20.39 -19.80 0.04
C PRO A 79 -20.32 -18.75 1.16
N GLY A 80 -20.56 -19.19 2.42
CA GLY A 80 -20.36 -18.35 3.60
C GLY A 80 -18.89 -18.00 3.82
N ILE A 81 -18.58 -17.11 4.77
CA ILE A 81 -17.22 -16.60 5.03
C ILE A 81 -16.78 -16.98 6.45
N LEU A 82 -15.54 -17.46 6.57
CA LEU A 82 -14.88 -17.71 7.85
C LEU A 82 -13.78 -16.66 8.07
N ALA A 83 -13.92 -15.85 9.12
CA ALA A 83 -13.01 -14.78 9.46
C ALA A 83 -11.74 -15.27 10.18
N ILE A 84 -10.70 -14.45 10.12
CA ILE A 84 -9.41 -14.72 10.75
C ILE A 84 -9.51 -14.94 12.27
N SER A 85 -10.43 -14.23 12.94
CA SER A 85 -10.69 -14.37 14.37
C SER A 85 -11.08 -15.81 14.74
N THR A 86 -11.87 -16.45 13.91
CA THR A 86 -12.27 -17.85 14.10
C THR A 86 -11.09 -18.79 13.85
N LEU A 87 -10.28 -18.56 12.80
CA LEU A 87 -9.08 -19.36 12.51
C LEU A 87 -8.04 -19.28 13.65
N THR A 88 -7.83 -18.10 14.21
CA THR A 88 -6.89 -17.87 15.31
C THR A 88 -7.34 -18.58 16.58
N LYS A 89 -8.64 -18.52 16.92
CA LYS A 89 -9.20 -19.27 18.06
C LYS A 89 -9.07 -20.79 17.91
N MET A 90 -9.05 -21.28 16.68
CA MET A 90 -8.87 -22.70 16.37
C MET A 90 -7.41 -23.16 16.36
N GLY A 91 -6.45 -22.26 16.54
CA GLY A 91 -5.02 -22.59 16.46
C GLY A 91 -4.57 -23.03 15.06
N VAL A 92 -5.37 -22.77 14.02
CA VAL A 92 -5.07 -23.19 12.65
C VAL A 92 -4.00 -22.26 12.08
N VAL A 93 -2.85 -22.82 11.74
CA VAL A 93 -1.77 -22.11 11.04
C VAL A 93 -1.92 -22.34 9.54
N VAL A 94 -2.20 -21.28 8.80
CA VAL A 94 -2.27 -21.30 7.33
C VAL A 94 -0.94 -20.82 6.76
N ASP A 95 -0.26 -21.67 5.98
CA ASP A 95 0.82 -21.22 5.11
C ASP A 95 0.21 -20.50 3.91
N LEU A 96 0.18 -19.18 3.99
CA LEU A 96 -0.26 -18.38 2.86
C LEU A 96 0.72 -18.42 1.68
N ALA A 97 2.01 -18.71 1.93
CA ALA A 97 3.03 -18.77 0.89
C ALA A 97 2.94 -20.08 0.09
N ASN A 98 2.71 -21.21 0.77
CA ASN A 98 2.61 -22.52 0.14
C ASN A 98 1.17 -22.96 -0.14
N GLN A 99 0.16 -22.15 0.21
CA GLN A 99 -1.26 -22.45 0.03
C GLN A 99 -1.71 -23.70 0.80
N THR A 100 -1.07 -23.98 1.93
CA THR A 100 -1.31 -25.18 2.75
C THR A 100 -1.78 -24.81 4.14
N LEU A 101 -2.57 -25.69 4.77
CA LEU A 101 -2.83 -25.61 6.21
C LEU A 101 -1.67 -26.37 6.88
N LEU A 102 -0.80 -25.66 7.60
CA LEU A 102 0.43 -26.25 8.16
C LEU A 102 0.20 -27.00 9.45
N CYS A 103 -0.68 -26.50 10.31
CA CYS A 103 -0.79 -27.03 11.65
C CYS A 103 -2.18 -26.78 12.24
N CYS A 104 -2.77 -27.85 12.77
CA CYS A 104 -3.79 -27.77 13.80
C CYS A 104 -3.18 -28.47 15.02
N PRO A 105 -2.68 -27.74 16.03
CA PRO A 105 -1.87 -28.29 17.13
C PRO A 105 -2.61 -29.28 18.05
N GLN A 106 -3.83 -29.68 17.70
CA GLN A 106 -4.69 -30.59 18.45
C GLN A 106 -4.83 -31.98 17.76
N SER A 107 -4.02 -32.31 16.76
CA SER A 107 -4.09 -33.63 16.09
C SER A 107 -2.82 -34.02 15.31
N ASP A 108 -2.44 -35.30 15.39
CA ASP A 108 -1.33 -35.94 14.64
C ASP A 108 -1.76 -36.53 13.27
N VAL A 109 -2.91 -36.12 12.72
CA VAL A 109 -3.39 -36.64 11.42
C VAL A 109 -3.21 -35.59 10.33
N PRO A 110 -2.58 -35.92 9.17
CA PRO A 110 -2.48 -35.00 8.05
C PRO A 110 -3.88 -34.64 7.52
N ILE A 111 -4.16 -33.35 7.43
CA ILE A 111 -5.40 -32.83 6.85
C ILE A 111 -5.33 -33.09 5.34
N ILE A 112 -6.05 -34.10 4.86
CA ILE A 112 -6.21 -34.37 3.43
C ILE A 112 -7.36 -33.48 2.92
N PRO A 113 -7.11 -32.51 2.02
CA PRO A 113 -8.17 -31.67 1.49
C PRO A 113 -9.08 -32.52 0.59
N ALA A 114 -10.27 -32.87 1.07
CA ALA A 114 -11.31 -33.40 0.22
C ALA A 114 -11.71 -32.28 -0.76
N SER A 115 -11.29 -32.43 -2.02
CA SER A 115 -11.62 -31.57 -3.15
C SER A 115 -11.57 -30.07 -2.85
N HIS A 116 -10.40 -29.54 -2.50
CA HIS A 116 -10.18 -28.10 -2.49
C HIS A 116 -9.40 -27.67 -3.72
N ARG A 117 -10.09 -27.00 -4.66
CA ARG A 117 -9.47 -25.84 -5.29
C ARG A 117 -9.23 -24.84 -4.16
N VAL A 118 -8.05 -24.89 -3.56
CA VAL A 118 -7.54 -23.77 -2.79
C VAL A 118 -7.44 -22.62 -3.79
N MET A 119 -8.46 -21.76 -3.85
CA MET A 119 -8.33 -20.43 -4.45
C MET A 119 -7.51 -19.58 -3.50
N SER A 120 -6.28 -20.01 -3.22
CA SER A 120 -5.24 -19.04 -2.97
C SER A 120 -4.98 -18.43 -4.33
N ILE A 121 -5.58 -17.27 -4.54
CA ILE A 121 -5.03 -16.31 -5.49
C ILE A 121 -3.69 -15.94 -4.86
N LYS A 122 -2.66 -16.73 -5.19
CA LYS A 122 -1.29 -16.20 -5.29
C LYS A 122 -1.45 -14.84 -5.95
N ALA A 123 -0.81 -13.81 -5.38
CA ALA A 123 -0.76 -12.49 -6.02
C ALA A 123 -0.64 -12.73 -7.52
N PRO A 124 -1.48 -12.13 -8.38
CA PRO A 124 -1.35 -12.38 -9.80
C PRO A 124 0.11 -12.15 -10.12
N GLU A 125 0.81 -13.22 -10.48
CA GLU A 125 1.90 -13.06 -11.41
C GLU A 125 1.23 -12.33 -12.55
N LEU A 126 1.59 -11.07 -12.72
CA LEU A 126 1.23 -10.28 -13.88
C LEU A 126 1.62 -11.19 -15.05
N LEU A 127 0.64 -11.87 -15.64
CA LEU A 127 0.87 -12.76 -16.76
C LEU A 127 1.19 -11.82 -17.91
N ILE A 128 2.48 -11.67 -18.17
CA ILE A 128 2.98 -10.93 -19.31
C ILE A 128 2.85 -11.88 -20.49
N HIS A 129 1.89 -11.63 -21.37
CA HIS A 129 1.83 -12.39 -22.61
C HIS A 129 3.17 -12.22 -23.36
N PRO A 130 3.80 -13.28 -23.89
CA PRO A 130 5.12 -13.17 -24.52
C PRO A 130 5.18 -12.14 -25.66
N GLU A 131 4.09 -11.96 -26.41
CA GLU A 131 3.97 -10.96 -27.46
C GLU A 131 3.69 -9.52 -26.96
N TRP A 132 3.36 -9.37 -25.68
CA TRP A 132 3.09 -8.08 -25.05
C TRP A 132 4.38 -7.38 -24.62
N GLU A 133 5.31 -8.13 -24.04
CA GLU A 133 6.58 -7.61 -23.52
C GLU A 133 7.38 -6.78 -24.55
N PRO A 134 7.52 -7.20 -25.83
CA PRO A 134 8.26 -6.42 -26.81
C PRO A 134 7.58 -5.10 -27.20
N ARG A 135 6.25 -5.01 -27.09
CA ARG A 135 5.51 -3.77 -27.38
C ARG A 135 5.63 -2.79 -26.22
N VAL A 136 5.49 -3.28 -24.98
CA VAL A 136 5.72 -2.47 -23.78
C VAL A 136 7.15 -1.94 -23.77
N ARG A 137 8.12 -2.82 -24.05
CA ARG A 137 9.53 -2.45 -24.13
C ARG A 137 9.78 -1.34 -25.15
N ARG A 138 9.18 -1.42 -26.35
CA ARG A 138 9.27 -0.35 -27.35
C ARG A 138 8.75 0.99 -26.86
N VAL A 139 7.66 0.99 -26.09
CA VAL A 139 7.12 2.23 -25.50
C VAL A 139 8.03 2.75 -24.40
N THR A 140 8.49 1.90 -23.48
CA THR A 140 9.34 2.32 -22.35
C THR A 140 10.71 2.82 -22.81
N GLU A 141 11.27 2.26 -23.88
CA GLU A 141 12.54 2.67 -24.50
C GLU A 141 12.45 4.04 -25.18
N GLN A 142 11.26 4.54 -25.52
CA GLN A 142 11.07 5.91 -26.03
C GLN A 142 11.31 6.99 -24.96
N PHE A 143 11.24 6.62 -23.68
CA PHE A 143 11.36 7.53 -22.54
C PHE A 143 12.53 7.17 -21.61
N PRO A 144 13.77 7.10 -22.11
CA PRO A 144 14.91 6.61 -21.34
C PRO A 144 15.23 7.49 -20.11
N GLN A 145 14.88 8.78 -20.16
CA GLN A 145 15.15 9.72 -19.08
C GLN A 145 14.19 9.57 -17.89
N VAL A 146 13.04 8.92 -18.06
CA VAL A 146 12.05 8.74 -16.99
C VAL A 146 12.56 7.76 -15.91
N TRP A 147 13.41 6.82 -16.30
CA TRP A 147 13.86 5.74 -15.44
C TRP A 147 14.95 6.20 -14.46
N ALA A 148 14.72 5.97 -13.18
CA ALA A 148 15.70 6.26 -12.14
C ALA A 148 16.93 5.37 -12.29
N ARG A 149 18.12 5.98 -12.34
CA ARG A 149 19.40 5.25 -12.43
C ARG A 149 19.73 4.50 -11.15
N ASN A 150 19.30 5.03 -10.02
CA ASN A 150 19.47 4.43 -8.69
C ASN A 150 18.37 4.93 -7.74
N LYS A 151 18.36 4.46 -6.49
CA LYS A 151 17.33 4.81 -5.50
C LYS A 151 17.28 6.30 -5.15
N LEU A 152 18.37 7.03 -5.33
CA LEU A 152 18.47 8.46 -5.01
C LEU A 152 18.34 9.35 -6.26
N ASP A 153 18.20 8.78 -7.45
CA ASP A 153 17.82 9.55 -8.64
C ASP A 153 16.35 9.97 -8.51
N CYS A 154 16.16 11.18 -8.01
CA CYS A 154 14.88 11.73 -7.64
C CYS A 154 14.27 12.65 -8.71
N GLY A 155 15.04 12.99 -9.76
CA GLY A 155 14.62 14.02 -10.72
C GLY A 155 14.42 15.39 -10.06
N ARG A 156 13.77 16.30 -10.77
CA ARG A 156 13.45 17.65 -10.27
C ARG A 156 12.27 18.21 -11.02
N ILE A 157 11.20 18.54 -10.30
CA ILE A 157 10.03 19.18 -10.90
C ILE A 157 10.20 20.68 -11.02
N ASP A 158 9.50 21.26 -12.00
CA ASP A 158 9.40 22.71 -12.20
C ASP A 158 8.28 23.31 -11.34
N ALA A 159 8.43 23.19 -10.02
CA ALA A 159 7.55 23.82 -9.05
C ALA A 159 8.31 24.07 -7.75
N VAL A 160 7.93 25.10 -7.00
CA VAL A 160 8.57 25.43 -5.72
C VAL A 160 7.52 25.48 -4.62
N VAL A 161 7.80 24.84 -3.49
CA VAL A 161 6.88 24.79 -2.35
C VAL A 161 7.38 25.65 -1.20
N VAL A 162 6.50 26.53 -0.73
CA VAL A 162 6.69 27.34 0.49
C VAL A 162 6.01 26.66 1.68
N ILE A 163 6.70 26.61 2.82
CA ILE A 163 6.20 26.04 4.07
C ILE A 163 5.84 27.15 5.05
N LYS A 164 4.53 27.40 5.17
CA LYS A 164 3.96 28.39 6.09
C LYS A 164 4.01 27.90 7.54
N GLY A 165 3.85 28.84 8.47
CA GLY A 165 3.86 28.59 9.92
C GLY A 165 5.11 29.13 10.60
N PRO A 166 5.19 29.04 11.94
CA PRO A 166 6.35 29.45 12.70
C PRO A 166 7.57 28.57 12.41
N ASP A 167 8.73 29.02 12.88
CA ASP A 167 9.95 28.23 12.89
C ASP A 167 9.98 27.37 14.15
N PRO A 168 10.42 26.09 14.05
CA PRO A 168 10.54 25.24 15.22
C PRO A 168 11.75 25.70 16.06
N PRO A 169 11.66 25.63 17.40
CA PRO A 169 12.82 25.85 18.25
C PRO A 169 13.93 24.81 17.96
N PRO A 170 15.21 25.16 18.11
CA PRO A 170 16.31 24.25 17.87
C PRO A 170 16.32 23.10 18.88
N GLN A 171 16.45 21.88 18.38
CA GLN A 171 16.59 20.65 19.16
C GLN A 171 18.07 20.26 19.30
N GLN A 172 18.41 19.68 20.45
CA GLN A 172 19.73 19.07 20.66
C GLN A 172 19.80 17.71 19.96
N GLN A 173 20.95 17.39 19.36
CA GLN A 173 21.13 16.07 18.74
C GLN A 173 21.28 14.99 19.82
N PRO A 174 20.60 13.85 19.70
CA PRO A 174 20.85 12.70 20.56
C PRO A 174 22.26 12.14 20.30
N GLN A 175 22.86 11.51 21.31
CA GLN A 175 24.04 10.69 21.08
C GLN A 175 23.65 9.39 20.39
N TYR A 176 24.32 9.06 19.29
CA TYR A 176 24.18 7.78 18.60
C TYR A 176 25.57 7.19 18.28
N PRO A 177 25.69 5.87 18.03
CA PRO A 177 26.97 5.21 17.80
C PRO A 177 27.74 5.81 16.62
N ILE A 178 29.08 5.79 16.68
CA ILE A 178 29.96 6.34 15.64
C ILE A 178 29.69 5.65 14.29
N GLU A 179 29.38 4.35 14.31
CA GLU A 179 29.06 3.57 13.11
C GLU A 179 27.78 4.06 12.43
N ALA A 180 26.86 4.66 13.19
CA ALA A 180 25.67 5.29 12.65
C ALA A 180 26.01 6.62 11.97
N GLU A 181 26.90 7.44 12.55
CA GLU A 181 27.37 8.67 11.90
C GLU A 181 28.05 8.40 10.57
N GLU A 182 29.03 7.50 10.58
CA GLU A 182 29.77 7.11 9.38
C GLU A 182 28.83 6.55 8.31
N GLY A 183 27.91 5.67 8.72
CA GLY A 183 26.94 5.06 7.80
C GLY A 183 25.89 6.04 7.25
N LEU A 184 25.62 7.16 7.94
CA LEU A 184 24.76 8.22 7.43
C LEU A 184 25.52 9.17 6.50
N TRP A 185 26.83 9.32 6.69
CA TRP A 185 27.64 10.29 5.95
C TRP A 185 27.63 10.06 4.44
N ASP A 186 27.71 8.81 3.98
CA ASP A 186 27.61 8.47 2.55
C ASP A 186 26.28 8.94 1.92
N THR A 187 25.19 8.82 2.70
CA THR A 187 23.88 9.30 2.26
C THR A 187 23.85 10.82 2.20
N VAL A 188 24.37 11.51 3.22
CA VAL A 188 24.44 12.97 3.25
C VAL A 188 25.29 13.51 2.11
N LYS A 189 26.45 12.92 1.85
CA LYS A 189 27.31 13.29 0.72
C LYS A 189 26.59 13.16 -0.62
N THR A 190 25.90 12.04 -0.84
CA THR A 190 25.13 11.83 -2.07
C THR A 190 24.03 12.89 -2.22
N LEU A 191 23.33 13.23 -1.13
CA LEU A 191 22.28 14.25 -1.16
C LEU A 191 22.84 15.67 -1.33
N LEU A 192 24.05 15.95 -0.85
CA LEU A 192 24.77 17.20 -1.11
C LEU A 192 25.16 17.32 -2.59
N ASP A 193 25.74 16.26 -3.17
CA ASP A 193 26.14 16.23 -4.59
C ASP A 193 24.93 16.43 -5.54
N GLN A 194 23.74 15.95 -5.13
CA GLN A 194 22.48 16.16 -5.86
C GLN A 194 21.83 17.52 -5.60
N GLY A 195 22.38 18.33 -4.67
CA GLY A 195 21.80 19.58 -4.22
C GLY A 195 20.43 19.40 -3.54
N VAL A 196 20.17 18.22 -2.96
CA VAL A 196 19.00 17.95 -2.10
C VAL A 196 19.23 18.49 -0.69
N LEU A 197 20.49 18.45 -0.25
CA LEU A 197 20.98 19.11 0.95
C LEU A 197 21.90 20.26 0.57
N VAL A 198 21.98 21.26 1.45
CA VAL A 198 23.05 22.26 1.47
C VAL A 198 23.54 22.42 2.90
N GLU A 199 24.80 22.76 3.06
CA GLU A 199 25.34 23.17 4.36
C GLU A 199 24.99 24.64 4.60
N GLN A 200 24.28 24.90 5.69
CA GLN A 200 23.83 26.25 6.02
C GLN A 200 23.59 26.34 7.53
N GLN A 201 24.00 27.46 8.12
CA GLN A 201 23.59 27.80 9.48
C GLN A 201 22.10 28.16 9.52
N SER A 202 21.41 27.66 10.53
CA SER A 202 19.98 27.84 10.77
C SER A 202 19.69 28.04 12.25
N THR A 203 18.70 28.87 12.52
CA THR A 203 18.14 29.09 13.86
C THR A 203 17.31 27.91 14.36
N SER A 204 16.88 27.02 13.46
CA SER A 204 16.20 25.77 13.77
C SER A 204 17.15 24.58 13.68
N ASN A 205 16.82 23.49 14.38
CA ASN A 205 17.57 22.25 14.29
C ASN A 205 16.66 21.08 14.65
N ALA A 206 16.56 20.09 13.77
CA ALA A 206 15.77 18.88 13.99
C ALA A 206 16.68 17.70 14.38
N MET A 207 16.20 16.81 15.25
CA MET A 207 16.97 15.65 15.68
C MET A 207 17.13 14.60 14.56
N VAL A 208 18.33 14.06 14.40
CA VAL A 208 18.60 12.92 13.51
C VAL A 208 18.33 11.62 14.26
N TRP A 209 17.56 10.73 13.63
CA TRP A 209 17.35 9.35 14.07
C TRP A 209 17.95 8.37 13.06
N PRO A 210 19.16 7.83 13.31
CA PRO A 210 19.71 6.78 12.48
C PRO A 210 18.90 5.49 12.64
N LEU A 211 18.29 5.01 11.55
CA LEU A 211 17.61 3.72 11.53
C LEU A 211 18.44 2.68 10.78
N ARG A 212 18.81 1.59 11.45
CA ARG A 212 19.53 0.48 10.82
C ARG A 212 18.58 -0.31 9.92
N LYS A 213 18.97 -0.53 8.65
CA LYS A 213 18.16 -1.32 7.71
C LYS A 213 18.20 -2.82 8.06
N ALA A 214 17.26 -3.58 7.49
CA ALA A 214 17.16 -5.02 7.69
C ALA A 214 18.42 -5.80 7.28
N ASP A 215 19.20 -5.27 6.34
CA ASP A 215 20.50 -5.81 5.94
C ASP A 215 21.57 -5.74 7.05
N ARG A 216 21.28 -5.04 8.16
CA ARG A 216 22.17 -4.76 9.30
C ARG A 216 23.48 -4.04 8.93
N LYS A 217 23.68 -3.64 7.68
CA LYS A 217 24.92 -3.03 7.20
C LYS A 217 24.73 -1.57 6.84
N THR A 218 23.53 -1.20 6.40
CA THR A 218 23.26 0.17 5.96
C THR A 218 22.35 0.90 6.92
N TRP A 219 22.53 2.22 6.97
CA TRP A 219 21.72 3.12 7.76
C TRP A 219 20.75 3.90 6.86
N ARG A 220 19.70 4.45 7.47
CA ARG A 220 18.75 5.36 6.85
C ARG A 220 18.72 6.65 7.65
N LEU A 221 18.95 7.76 6.95
CA LEU A 221 18.78 9.10 7.49
C LEU A 221 17.30 9.35 7.72
N MET A 222 16.88 9.40 8.99
CA MET A 222 15.57 9.91 9.38
C MET A 222 15.79 11.20 10.19
N VAL A 223 15.01 12.23 9.89
CA VAL A 223 15.04 13.48 10.67
C VAL A 223 13.68 13.63 11.32
N ASN A 224 13.67 13.89 12.63
CA ASN A 224 12.47 13.99 13.42
C ASN A 224 11.87 15.40 13.35
N TYR A 225 10.90 15.58 12.45
CA TYR A 225 10.17 16.85 12.31
C TYR A 225 8.95 16.95 13.22
N SER A 226 8.84 16.19 14.32
CA SER A 226 7.66 16.21 15.20
C SER A 226 7.32 17.61 15.72
N ILE A 227 8.32 18.39 16.14
CA ILE A 227 8.12 19.77 16.62
C ILE A 227 7.68 20.69 15.47
N LEU A 228 8.33 20.58 14.31
CA LEU A 228 7.92 21.34 13.11
C LEU A 228 6.48 21.02 12.71
N ASN A 229 6.09 19.75 12.78
CA ASN A 229 4.74 19.29 12.45
C ASN A 229 3.67 19.85 13.40
N GLN A 230 4.00 20.11 14.67
CA GLN A 230 3.07 20.71 15.64
C GLN A 230 2.80 22.18 15.38
N VAL A 231 3.80 22.92 14.89
CA VAL A 231 3.69 24.38 14.69
C VAL A 231 3.23 24.75 13.28
N THR A 232 3.37 23.86 12.30
CA THR A 232 2.99 24.13 10.91
C THR A 232 1.56 23.69 10.59
N PRO A 233 0.78 24.49 9.84
CA PRO A 233 -0.57 24.10 9.45
C PRO A 233 -0.59 22.80 8.64
N LEU A 234 -1.47 21.87 9.01
CA LEU A 234 -1.68 20.62 8.27
C LEU A 234 -2.41 20.90 6.95
N LYS A 235 -1.85 20.40 5.84
CA LYS A 235 -2.56 20.39 4.55
C LYS A 235 -3.60 19.28 4.53
N ALA A 236 -4.82 19.61 4.11
CA ALA A 236 -5.89 18.63 3.93
C ALA A 236 -5.46 17.50 2.99
N SER A 237 -5.67 16.25 3.40
CA SER A 237 -5.29 15.07 2.62
C SER A 237 -6.18 14.92 1.39
N ILE A 238 -5.56 14.80 0.22
CA ILE A 238 -6.23 14.56 -1.07
C ILE A 238 -5.72 13.24 -1.65
N VAL A 239 -5.66 12.17 -0.86
CA VAL A 239 -5.19 10.86 -1.37
C VAL A 239 -6.37 10.13 -2.00
N THR A 240 -6.19 9.67 -3.24
CA THR A 240 -7.14 8.82 -3.97
C THR A 240 -7.47 7.59 -3.12
N LYS A 241 -8.76 7.30 -2.93
CA LYS A 241 -9.18 6.29 -1.96
C LYS A 241 -9.23 4.92 -2.64
N TYR A 242 -8.98 3.87 -1.86
CA TYR A 242 -9.09 2.47 -2.29
C TYR A 242 -10.36 2.09 -3.09
N PRO A 243 -11.56 2.64 -2.80
CA PRO A 243 -12.76 2.36 -3.57
C PRO A 243 -12.65 2.75 -5.05
N ASP A 244 -11.92 3.82 -5.36
CA ASP A 244 -11.76 4.33 -6.73
C ASP A 244 -11.01 3.30 -7.60
N VAL A 245 -10.02 2.62 -7.01
CA VAL A 245 -9.25 1.53 -7.65
C VAL A 245 -10.10 0.28 -7.86
N MET A 246 -10.96 -0.05 -6.91
CA MET A 246 -11.88 -1.18 -7.05
C MET A 246 -12.93 -0.90 -8.12
N GLU A 247 -13.47 0.32 -8.16
CA GLU A 247 -14.47 0.73 -9.16
C GLU A 247 -13.92 0.64 -10.60
N ALA A 248 -12.67 1.05 -10.83
CA ALA A 248 -12.00 0.91 -12.13
C ALA A 248 -11.90 -0.56 -12.60
N ILE A 249 -11.68 -1.50 -11.68
CA ILE A 249 -11.65 -2.93 -11.98
C ILE A 249 -13.08 -3.44 -12.24
N PHE A 250 -14.07 -2.99 -11.48
CA PHE A 250 -15.48 -3.38 -11.69
C PHE A 250 -16.09 -2.81 -12.98
N ARG A 251 -15.51 -1.76 -13.58
CA ARG A 251 -15.93 -1.17 -14.86
C ARG A 251 -15.55 -1.96 -16.13
N GLY A 252 -14.99 -3.16 -15.97
CA GLY A 252 -14.65 -4.06 -17.07
C GLY A 252 -13.31 -3.77 -17.73
N SER A 253 -12.34 -3.25 -16.97
CA SER A 253 -10.95 -3.13 -17.44
C SER A 253 -10.32 -4.52 -17.54
N GLU A 254 -9.63 -4.79 -18.64
CA GLU A 254 -8.98 -6.09 -18.88
C GLU A 254 -7.46 -5.96 -18.80
N TRP A 255 -6.89 -4.85 -19.28
CA TRP A 255 -5.45 -4.63 -19.38
C TRP A 255 -4.95 -3.64 -18.33
N PHE A 256 -3.79 -3.93 -17.73
CA PHE A 256 -3.26 -3.14 -16.62
C PHE A 256 -1.76 -2.90 -16.74
N SER A 257 -1.33 -1.68 -16.46
CA SER A 257 0.09 -1.33 -16.30
C SER A 257 0.32 -0.64 -14.96
N VAL A 258 1.39 -0.99 -14.27
CA VAL A 258 1.74 -0.48 -12.95
C VAL A 258 3.11 0.17 -13.02
N LEU A 259 3.20 1.45 -12.68
CA LEU A 259 4.46 2.17 -12.51
C LEU A 259 4.58 2.61 -11.06
N SER A 260 5.80 2.71 -10.54
CA SER A 260 6.05 3.29 -9.21
C SER A 260 7.01 4.45 -9.33
N LEU A 261 6.58 5.65 -8.94
CA LEU A 261 7.47 6.79 -8.79
C LEU A 261 8.44 6.53 -7.63
N THR A 262 9.69 6.96 -7.81
CA THR A 262 10.71 6.86 -6.76
C THR A 262 11.09 8.24 -6.24
N SER A 263 11.40 8.31 -4.95
CA SER A 263 12.00 9.49 -4.31
C SER A 263 11.26 10.81 -4.59
N MET A 264 9.93 10.75 -4.74
CA MET A 264 9.07 11.87 -5.16
C MET A 264 9.28 13.13 -4.33
N SER A 265 9.49 12.99 -3.02
CA SER A 265 9.66 14.15 -2.13
C SER A 265 10.92 14.94 -2.50
N PHE A 266 12.03 14.26 -2.81
CA PHE A 266 13.27 14.92 -3.22
C PHE A 266 13.18 15.53 -4.63
N ALA A 267 12.22 15.11 -5.45
CA ALA A 267 11.95 15.76 -6.73
C ALA A 267 11.39 17.18 -6.56
N ILE A 268 10.82 17.53 -5.40
CA ILE A 268 10.07 18.78 -5.19
C ILE A 268 10.96 19.82 -4.50
N PRO A 269 11.35 20.90 -5.20
CA PRO A 269 12.05 22.05 -4.61
C PRO A 269 11.26 22.73 -3.49
N LEU A 270 11.95 23.06 -2.40
CA LEU A 270 11.49 24.02 -1.39
C LEU A 270 11.96 25.42 -1.75
N HIS A 271 11.14 26.42 -1.45
CA HIS A 271 11.55 27.81 -1.54
C HIS A 271 12.66 28.08 -0.52
N PRO A 272 13.71 28.88 -0.85
CA PRO A 272 14.80 29.20 0.07
C PRO A 272 14.36 29.71 1.45
N GLU A 273 13.25 30.45 1.51
CA GLU A 273 12.68 30.94 2.77
C GLU A 273 12.15 29.85 3.70
N SER A 274 12.05 28.60 3.23
CA SER A 274 11.60 27.46 4.03
C SER A 274 12.74 26.53 4.43
N TRP A 275 13.94 26.73 3.90
CA TRP A 275 15.07 25.80 4.12
C TRP A 275 15.43 25.74 5.59
N HIS A 276 15.59 26.88 6.27
CA HIS A 276 16.04 26.92 7.68
C HIS A 276 15.20 26.03 8.61
N LYS A 277 13.89 25.89 8.35
CA LYS A 277 12.97 25.03 9.10
C LYS A 277 13.31 23.54 9.08
N PHE A 278 14.01 23.09 8.05
CA PHE A 278 14.40 21.70 7.82
C PHE A 278 15.87 21.42 8.13
N ALA A 279 16.49 22.29 8.93
CA ALA A 279 17.87 22.09 9.32
C ALA A 279 18.04 20.94 10.32
N PHE A 280 19.16 20.23 10.24
CA PHE A 280 19.61 19.22 11.20
C PHE A 280 21.13 19.24 11.32
N THR A 281 21.68 18.67 12.40
CA THR A 281 23.13 18.58 12.60
C THR A 281 23.59 17.13 12.51
N LEU A 282 24.69 16.89 11.79
CA LEU A 282 25.40 15.62 11.76
C LEU A 282 26.90 15.90 11.80
N GLN A 283 27.66 15.18 12.63
CA GLN A 283 29.12 15.36 12.79
C GLN A 283 29.52 16.83 13.05
N GLY A 284 28.75 17.55 13.87
CA GLY A 284 29.00 18.96 14.21
C GLY A 284 28.74 19.96 13.08
N ARG A 285 28.27 19.51 11.91
CA ARG A 285 27.93 20.36 10.75
C ARG A 285 26.43 20.45 10.57
N GLN A 286 25.93 21.62 10.22
CA GLN A 286 24.51 21.88 10.06
C GLN A 286 24.12 21.88 8.58
N PHE A 287 23.14 21.04 8.24
CA PHE A 287 22.62 20.87 6.90
C PHE A 287 21.16 21.24 6.86
N THR A 288 20.67 21.68 5.71
CA THR A 288 19.25 21.88 5.45
C THR A 288 18.83 21.24 4.13
N PHE A 289 17.59 20.77 4.09
CA PHE A 289 16.97 20.30 2.85
C PHE A 289 16.51 21.46 1.96
N THR A 290 16.94 21.43 0.71
CA THR A 290 16.44 22.32 -0.36
C THR A 290 15.25 21.71 -1.11
N ARG A 291 14.93 20.45 -0.80
CA ARG A 291 13.81 19.67 -1.35
C ARG A 291 12.91 19.21 -0.22
N LEU A 292 11.69 18.81 -0.55
CA LEU A 292 10.73 18.37 0.46
C LEU A 292 11.25 17.11 1.19
N PRO A 293 11.50 17.17 2.51
CA PRO A 293 12.08 16.02 3.21
C PRO A 293 11.02 14.99 3.64
N PRO A 294 11.41 13.71 3.75
CA PRO A 294 10.59 12.73 4.45
C PRO A 294 10.48 13.08 5.95
N GLY A 295 9.37 12.69 6.59
CA GLY A 295 9.12 12.95 8.02
C GLY A 295 8.34 14.25 8.31
N PHE A 296 8.27 15.17 7.35
CA PHE A 296 7.36 16.31 7.43
C PHE A 296 5.92 15.88 7.10
N HIS A 297 4.97 16.22 7.97
CA HIS A 297 3.59 15.72 7.92
C HIS A 297 2.85 16.00 6.62
N SER A 298 3.09 17.16 6.00
CA SER A 298 2.43 17.52 4.74
C SER A 298 3.16 16.99 3.50
N THR A 299 4.31 16.31 3.64
CA THR A 299 5.05 15.77 2.50
C THR A 299 4.22 14.84 1.61
N PRO A 300 3.51 13.82 2.15
CA PRO A 300 2.69 12.92 1.33
C PRO A 300 1.62 13.68 0.54
N THR A 301 0.91 14.61 1.19
CA THR A 301 -0.15 15.42 0.58
C THR A 301 0.40 16.31 -0.55
N ILE A 302 1.56 16.94 -0.33
CA ILE A 302 2.20 17.79 -1.35
C ILE A 302 2.62 16.95 -2.55
N CYS A 303 3.31 15.83 -2.33
CA CYS A 303 3.68 14.91 -3.40
C CYS A 303 2.47 14.48 -4.22
N HIS A 304 1.42 14.01 -3.55
CA HIS A 304 0.21 13.53 -4.21
C HIS A 304 -0.50 14.63 -4.99
N THR A 305 -0.54 15.87 -4.47
CA THR A 305 -1.09 17.02 -5.20
C THR A 305 -0.37 17.25 -6.53
N HIS A 306 0.96 17.13 -6.57
CA HIS A 306 1.72 17.27 -7.81
C HIS A 306 1.49 16.09 -8.77
N VAL A 307 1.34 14.88 -8.24
CA VAL A 307 0.98 13.70 -9.04
C VAL A 307 -0.40 13.86 -9.68
N LEU A 308 -1.41 14.32 -8.93
CA LEU A 308 -2.76 14.56 -9.50
C LEU A 308 -2.74 15.62 -10.61
N LYS A 309 -2.02 16.73 -10.42
CA LYS A 309 -1.86 17.78 -11.44
C LYS A 309 -1.23 17.29 -12.73
N MET A 310 -0.35 16.29 -12.64
CA MET A 310 0.26 15.66 -13.82
C MET A 310 -0.79 14.95 -14.68
N TRP A 311 -1.85 14.41 -14.06
CA TRP A 311 -2.91 13.66 -14.75
C TRP A 311 -3.99 14.56 -15.36
N GLU A 312 -4.17 15.78 -14.87
CA GLU A 312 -5.23 16.71 -15.33
C GLU A 312 -5.19 16.99 -16.84
N LYS A 313 -4.01 16.87 -17.45
CA LYS A 313 -3.77 17.14 -18.88
C LYS A 313 -3.78 15.88 -19.75
N LEU A 314 -3.99 14.70 -19.15
CA LEU A 314 -4.08 13.45 -19.91
C LEU A 314 -5.44 13.35 -20.59
N SER A 315 -5.41 12.95 -21.85
CA SER A 315 -6.56 12.57 -22.68
C SER A 315 -7.30 11.39 -22.04
N HIS A 316 -6.55 10.43 -21.49
CA HIS A 316 -7.08 9.22 -20.86
C HIS A 316 -6.98 9.25 -19.33
N LYS A 317 -7.19 10.40 -18.69
CA LYS A 317 -7.05 10.55 -17.24
C LYS A 317 -7.93 9.57 -16.43
N GLU A 318 -9.10 9.19 -16.95
CA GLU A 318 -10.02 8.24 -16.30
C GLU A 318 -9.49 6.80 -16.28
N SER A 319 -8.47 6.52 -17.09
CA SER A 319 -7.76 5.24 -17.17
C SER A 319 -6.51 5.19 -16.28
N VAL A 320 -6.24 6.27 -15.52
CA VAL A 320 -5.04 6.43 -14.70
C VAL A 320 -5.41 6.73 -13.26
N LEU A 321 -5.00 5.84 -12.36
CA LEU A 321 -5.14 5.98 -10.92
C LEU A 321 -3.76 6.10 -10.28
N SER A 322 -3.64 6.91 -9.23
CA SER A 322 -2.40 7.00 -8.47
C SER A 322 -2.68 6.94 -6.97
N CYS A 323 -1.85 6.22 -6.23
CA CYS A 323 -1.89 6.13 -4.77
C CYS A 323 -0.47 6.09 -4.21
N ALA A 324 -0.11 7.07 -3.38
CA ALA A 324 1.18 7.12 -2.69
C ALA A 324 2.42 6.94 -3.59
N GLY A 325 2.32 7.33 -4.87
CA GLY A 325 3.39 7.20 -5.88
C GLY A 325 3.32 5.95 -6.76
N ASP A 326 2.48 4.98 -6.43
CA ASP A 326 2.12 3.90 -7.36
C ASP A 326 1.06 4.41 -8.33
N ILE A 327 1.25 4.09 -9.61
CA ILE A 327 0.40 4.49 -10.74
C ILE A 327 -0.15 3.22 -11.35
N LEU A 328 -1.47 3.13 -11.45
CA LEU A 328 -2.18 2.06 -12.10
C LEU A 328 -2.86 2.62 -13.35
N ILE A 329 -2.51 2.06 -14.49
CA ILE A 329 -3.18 2.27 -15.77
C ILE A 329 -4.11 1.09 -15.99
N HIS A 330 -5.37 1.35 -16.31
CA HIS A 330 -6.37 0.32 -16.57
C HIS A 330 -7.15 0.64 -17.85
N THR A 331 -7.28 -0.33 -18.75
CA THR A 331 -7.94 -0.13 -20.05
C THR A 331 -8.69 -1.40 -20.47
N ARG A 332 -9.59 -1.28 -21.46
CA ARG A 332 -10.31 -2.45 -21.99
C ARG A 332 -9.50 -3.21 -23.02
N THR A 333 -8.66 -2.51 -23.76
CA THR A 333 -7.84 -3.11 -24.81
C THR A 333 -6.35 -2.92 -24.54
N LYS A 334 -5.57 -3.80 -25.16
CA LYS A 334 -4.11 -3.81 -25.13
C LYS A 334 -3.53 -2.57 -25.79
N GLU A 335 -4.07 -2.21 -26.95
CA GLU A 335 -3.65 -1.05 -27.76
C GLU A 335 -3.83 0.25 -26.97
N GLU A 336 -5.02 0.43 -26.39
CA GLU A 336 -5.32 1.56 -25.52
C GLU A 336 -4.35 1.60 -24.32
N ASN A 337 -4.01 0.45 -23.72
CA ASN A 337 -3.06 0.42 -22.59
C ASN A 337 -1.69 0.98 -22.97
N LEU A 338 -1.18 0.67 -24.18
CA LEU A 338 0.10 1.21 -24.65
C LEU A 338 0.04 2.71 -24.91
N GLU A 339 -1.06 3.19 -25.46
CA GLU A 339 -1.28 4.61 -25.73
C GLU A 339 -1.29 5.39 -24.42
N VAL A 340 -2.06 4.92 -23.42
CA VAL A 340 -2.09 5.54 -22.09
C VAL A 340 -0.73 5.42 -21.38
N LEU A 341 -0.04 4.29 -21.52
CA LEU A 341 1.31 4.13 -20.96
C LEU A 341 2.30 5.14 -21.54
N ALA A 342 2.28 5.36 -22.85
CA ALA A 342 3.12 6.37 -23.50
C ALA A 342 2.76 7.78 -23.00
N GLU A 343 1.48 8.09 -22.89
CA GLU A 343 0.98 9.39 -22.39
C GLU A 343 1.43 9.64 -20.93
N VAL A 344 1.31 8.63 -20.07
CA VAL A 344 1.75 8.68 -18.67
C VAL A 344 3.26 8.86 -18.57
N LEU A 345 4.06 8.10 -19.33
CA LEU A 345 5.51 8.23 -19.34
C LEU A 345 5.95 9.61 -19.86
N GLU A 346 5.30 10.14 -20.89
CA GLU A 346 5.56 11.49 -21.38
C GLU A 346 5.25 12.55 -20.32
N ALA A 347 4.11 12.43 -19.62
CA ALA A 347 3.75 13.34 -18.54
C ALA A 347 4.74 13.28 -17.36
N ILE A 348 5.20 12.08 -16.98
CA ILE A 348 6.25 11.90 -15.97
C ILE A 348 7.56 12.54 -16.44
N GLN A 349 7.93 12.37 -17.71
CA GLN A 349 9.13 12.99 -18.27
C GLN A 349 9.06 14.51 -18.22
N LYS A 350 7.93 15.09 -18.68
CA LYS A 350 7.70 16.53 -18.71
C LYS A 350 7.70 17.16 -17.32
N THR A 351 7.15 16.46 -16.33
CA THR A 351 7.13 16.95 -14.95
C THR A 351 8.48 16.83 -14.26
N GLY A 352 9.34 15.92 -14.68
CA GLY A 352 10.68 15.72 -14.10
C GLY A 352 10.72 14.74 -12.92
N PHE A 353 9.64 13.99 -12.68
CA PHE A 353 9.66 12.84 -11.76
C PHE A 353 10.42 11.65 -12.37
N ARG A 354 10.72 10.65 -11.53
CA ARG A 354 11.41 9.42 -11.92
C ARG A 354 10.63 8.17 -11.55
N VAL A 355 10.70 7.15 -12.40
CA VAL A 355 10.09 5.82 -12.18
C VAL A 355 11.16 4.83 -11.72
N SER A 356 10.80 3.99 -10.75
CA SER A 356 11.63 2.87 -10.28
C SER A 356 11.62 1.73 -11.32
N PRO A 357 12.76 1.39 -11.96
CA PRO A 357 12.81 0.33 -12.97
C PRO A 357 12.41 -1.05 -12.41
N THR A 358 12.78 -1.33 -11.16
CA THR A 358 12.52 -2.61 -10.49
C THR A 358 11.10 -2.77 -9.96
N LYS A 359 10.26 -1.74 -10.10
CA LYS A 359 8.88 -1.73 -9.60
C LYS A 359 7.84 -1.47 -10.71
N ALA A 360 8.29 -1.22 -11.93
CA ALA A 360 7.43 -1.09 -13.09
C ALA A 360 7.07 -2.46 -13.67
N HIS A 361 5.78 -2.69 -13.93
CA HIS A 361 5.27 -3.96 -14.44
C HIS A 361 4.03 -3.72 -15.34
N SER A 362 3.76 -4.58 -16.33
CA SER A 362 2.62 -4.45 -17.26
C SER A 362 2.02 -5.81 -17.58
N SER A 363 0.69 -5.96 -17.70
CA SER A 363 0.03 -7.27 -17.89
C SER A 363 -1.34 -7.21 -18.56
N GLU A 364 -1.71 -8.38 -19.09
CA GLU A 364 -2.99 -8.69 -19.73
C GLU A 364 -4.15 -8.95 -18.74
N ARG A 365 -3.88 -9.32 -17.48
CA ARG A 365 -4.96 -9.58 -16.50
C ARG A 365 -4.55 -9.21 -15.08
N MET A 366 -5.41 -8.45 -14.42
CA MET A 366 -5.38 -8.28 -12.96
C MET A 366 -6.45 -9.21 -12.36
N LEU A 367 -6.04 -10.36 -11.82
CA LEU A 367 -6.92 -11.12 -10.93
C LEU A 367 -6.96 -10.41 -9.58
N CYS A 368 -8.13 -9.88 -9.21
CA CYS A 368 -8.35 -9.25 -7.90
C CYS A 368 -7.84 -10.16 -6.77
N GLY A 369 -6.72 -9.79 -6.18
CA GLY A 369 -6.03 -10.54 -5.15
C GLY A 369 -5.08 -9.66 -4.34
N SER A 370 -4.79 -10.11 -3.12
CA SER A 370 -4.27 -9.38 -1.97
C SER A 370 -2.91 -8.65 -2.11
N GLY A 371 -2.28 -8.58 -3.28
CA GLY A 371 -1.03 -7.84 -3.50
C GLY A 371 -1.20 -6.31 -3.45
N VAL A 372 -2.32 -5.81 -3.97
CA VAL A 372 -2.76 -4.41 -3.76
C VAL A 372 -3.10 -4.21 -2.28
N GLN A 373 -3.74 -5.19 -1.66
CA GLN A 373 -4.13 -5.14 -0.26
C GLN A 373 -2.95 -5.28 0.72
N SER A 374 -1.85 -5.96 0.40
CA SER A 374 -0.69 -6.15 1.29
C SER A 374 0.26 -4.94 1.26
N ARG A 375 0.43 -4.31 0.09
CA ARG A 375 1.11 -3.00 -0.02
C ARG A 375 0.24 -1.86 0.53
N MET A 376 -1.09 -1.94 0.40
CA MET A 376 -2.00 -0.97 1.01
C MET A 376 -2.35 -1.25 2.49
N ARG A 377 -2.07 -2.45 3.04
CA ARG A 377 -2.15 -2.72 4.49
C ARG A 377 -1.02 -2.06 5.28
N GLN A 378 0.10 -1.71 4.63
CA GLN A 378 1.12 -0.81 5.21
C GLN A 378 0.69 0.67 5.21
N LEU A 379 -0.52 0.99 4.70
CA LEU A 379 -1.07 2.34 4.55
C LEU A 379 -2.28 2.62 5.47
N LYS A 380 -2.50 1.82 6.52
CA LYS A 380 -3.28 2.31 7.68
C LYS A 380 -2.33 3.12 8.58
N PRO A 381 -2.77 4.26 9.15
CA PRO A 381 -1.95 5.07 10.04
C PRO A 381 -1.41 4.27 11.23
#